data_AF-G4ZQ11-F1
#
_entry.id   AF-G4ZQ11-F1
#
_cell.length_a   1.000
_cell.length_b   1.000
_cell.length_c   1.000
_cell.angle_alpha   90.00
_cell.angle_beta   90.00
_cell.angle_gamma   90.00
#
_symmetry.space_group_name_H-M   'P 1'
#
loop_
_entity.id
_entity.type
_entity.pdbx_description
1 polymer ?
#
loop_
_entity_poly.entity_id
_entity_poly.type
_entity_poly.pdbx_seq_one_letter_code
_entity_poly.pdbx_strand_id
1 'polypeptide(L)'
;MGKERFIVNPFTAMNISQDDRLQLQDLANGIIMSNLANYNTFVSSHKRKVDSRRWKQIKERENLTVYAERPESAHISDGEPSGSGLPMILCVGSIEGKLEDHMYGVMSEDLETMRIKASYVDDVSGAAVLDSVVLPTLEEPFQSLLVKWMELDIPFASTSLVKNRDYVYLEGTGFATSQSGERLGYHLLHSAAPNVMEMYATGIFDPCGDMIRMLVVPGMATAFLSSVKYGFCGQMRKLSFMLDKAYAESKQRGAPNKKSICVTCSSPIGRRLGDFSKSNSTCKLCFGHVCHACRIVRKLSFVDPDLQLSKRKVTFCTGCIGSVTNMNASDCAQAKMLTVRKDVDHSSIQTNSTLSGDYSSEMSYSSSTY
;
A
#
# COMPACT_ATOMS: atom_id res chain seq x y z
N MET A 1 -14.23 -8.84 -19.63
CA MET A 1 -14.63 -9.63 -18.44
C MET A 1 -13.41 -9.74 -17.54
N GLY A 2 -13.37 -9.00 -16.44
CA GLY A 2 -12.28 -9.12 -15.47
C GLY A 2 -12.53 -10.38 -14.63
N LYS A 3 -11.55 -11.29 -14.57
CA LYS A 3 -11.55 -12.34 -13.55
C LYS A 3 -11.63 -11.66 -12.19
N GLU A 4 -12.57 -12.04 -11.34
CA GLU A 4 -12.64 -11.56 -9.96
C GLU A 4 -11.30 -11.87 -9.28
N ARG A 5 -10.53 -10.81 -8.94
CA ARG A 5 -9.14 -10.89 -8.47
C ARG A 5 -9.01 -11.04 -6.95
N PHE A 6 -10.10 -11.27 -6.23
CA PHE A 6 -10.06 -11.28 -4.76
C PHE A 6 -10.96 -12.37 -4.20
N ILE A 7 -10.31 -13.49 -3.85
CA ILE A 7 -10.94 -14.61 -3.17
C ILE A 7 -11.26 -14.19 -1.73
N VAL A 8 -12.39 -14.66 -1.19
CA VAL A 8 -12.68 -14.59 0.26
C VAL A 8 -11.60 -15.36 0.99
N ASN A 9 -11.07 -14.84 2.10
CA ASN A 9 -10.00 -15.49 2.88
C ASN A 9 -10.28 -17.00 3.00
N PRO A 10 -9.43 -17.88 2.42
CA PRO A 10 -9.70 -19.31 2.39
C PRO A 10 -9.43 -19.99 3.73
N PHE A 11 -8.86 -19.27 4.71
CA PHE A 11 -8.52 -19.78 6.03
C PHE A 11 -9.61 -19.45 7.06
N THR A 12 -9.78 -20.35 8.02
CA THR A 12 -10.49 -20.03 9.27
C THR A 12 -9.69 -18.99 10.05
N ALA A 13 -10.34 -18.19 10.89
CA ALA A 13 -9.67 -17.21 11.75
C ALA A 13 -8.49 -17.87 12.48
N MET A 14 -7.28 -17.43 12.16
CA MET A 14 -6.04 -17.88 12.79
C MET A 14 -5.87 -17.09 14.07
N ASN A 15 -5.70 -17.76 15.21
CA ASN A 15 -5.45 -17.10 16.48
C ASN A 15 -4.01 -17.37 16.88
N ILE A 16 -3.12 -16.42 16.60
CA ILE A 16 -1.70 -16.53 16.95
C ILE A 16 -1.55 -16.22 18.44
N SER A 17 -0.93 -17.13 19.18
CA SER A 17 -0.71 -16.97 20.62
C SER A 17 0.16 -15.74 20.93
N GLN A 18 0.09 -15.23 22.17
CA GLN A 18 0.90 -14.08 22.56
C GLN A 18 2.40 -14.39 22.48
N ASP A 19 2.81 -15.62 22.81
CA ASP A 19 4.21 -16.04 22.73
C ASP A 19 4.67 -16.11 21.27
N ASP A 20 3.85 -16.66 20.37
CA ASP A 20 4.16 -16.70 18.94
C ASP A 20 4.22 -15.29 18.34
N ARG A 21 3.36 -14.36 18.79
CA ARG A 21 3.41 -12.95 18.38
C ARG A 21 4.75 -12.31 18.74
N LEU A 22 5.25 -12.55 19.95
CA LEU A 22 6.57 -12.07 20.39
C LEU A 22 7.69 -12.69 19.54
N GLN A 23 7.64 -14.00 19.30
CA GLN A 23 8.63 -14.68 18.45
C GLN A 23 8.63 -14.15 17.01
N LEU A 24 7.46 -13.91 16.42
CA LEU A 24 7.35 -13.32 15.08
C LEU A 24 7.90 -11.89 15.03
N GLN A 25 7.69 -11.11 16.09
CA GLN A 25 8.23 -9.76 16.19
C GLN A 25 9.76 -9.77 16.35
N ASP A 26 10.30 -10.64 17.20
CA ASP A 26 11.74 -10.80 17.40
C ASP A 26 12.43 -11.29 16.13
N LEU A 27 11.81 -12.25 15.44
CA LEU A 27 12.23 -12.69 14.11
C LEU A 27 12.31 -11.49 13.17
N ALA A 28 11.20 -10.78 12.93
CA ALA A 28 11.16 -9.63 12.03
C ALA A 28 12.22 -8.57 12.36
N ASN A 29 12.40 -8.25 13.65
CA ASN A 29 13.42 -7.32 14.10
C ASN A 29 14.84 -7.81 13.78
N GLY A 30 15.12 -9.10 14.01
CA GLY A 30 16.38 -9.73 13.63
C GLY A 30 16.68 -9.59 12.15
N ILE A 31 15.67 -9.88 11.30
CA ILE A 31 15.75 -9.72 9.84
C ILE A 31 16.10 -8.27 9.48
N ILE A 32 15.33 -7.31 9.99
CA ILE A 32 15.47 -5.90 9.68
C ILE A 32 16.85 -5.39 10.08
N MET A 33 17.33 -5.76 11.27
CA MET A 33 18.63 -5.30 11.79
C MET A 33 19.81 -5.91 11.01
N SER A 34 19.75 -7.20 10.69
CA SER A 34 20.73 -7.88 9.83
C SER A 34 20.84 -7.19 8.47
N ASN A 35 19.69 -6.88 7.88
CA ASN A 35 19.62 -6.25 6.57
C ASN A 35 20.05 -4.78 6.61
N LEU A 36 19.72 -4.04 7.66
CA LEU A 36 20.22 -2.70 7.90
C LEU A 36 21.76 -2.68 8.00
N ALA A 37 22.37 -3.69 8.62
CA ALA A 37 23.83 -3.82 8.64
C ALA A 37 24.39 -4.01 7.22
N ASN A 38 23.77 -4.87 6.40
CA ASN A 38 24.15 -5.08 4.99
C ASN A 38 24.07 -3.79 4.18
N TYR A 39 23.04 -2.98 4.39
CA TYR A 39 22.95 -1.65 3.78
C TYR A 39 24.08 -0.72 4.15
N ASN A 40 24.36 -0.62 5.45
CA ASN A 40 25.39 0.28 5.93
C ASN A 40 26.73 -0.12 5.30
N THR A 41 27.01 -1.41 5.18
CA THR A 41 28.19 -1.94 4.46
C THR A 41 28.14 -1.64 2.96
N PHE A 42 26.98 -1.77 2.29
CA PHE A 42 26.83 -1.41 0.88
C PHE A 42 27.07 0.09 0.61
N VAL A 43 26.57 0.95 1.49
CA VAL A 43 26.71 2.40 1.38
C VAL A 43 28.13 2.87 1.72
N SER A 44 28.66 2.41 2.86
CA SER A 44 29.95 2.88 3.39
C SER A 44 31.14 2.19 2.72
N SER A 45 31.24 0.86 2.86
CA SER A 45 32.37 0.06 2.38
C SER A 45 32.36 -0.07 0.86
N HIS A 46 31.21 -0.41 0.26
CA HIS A 46 31.10 -0.64 -1.19
C HIS A 46 30.79 0.63 -1.99
N LYS A 47 30.56 1.77 -1.34
CA LYS A 47 30.25 3.07 -1.99
C LYS A 47 29.11 2.96 -3.00
N ARG A 48 28.07 2.18 -2.66
CA ARG A 48 26.90 1.87 -3.49
C ARG A 48 27.24 1.20 -4.84
N LYS A 49 28.38 0.52 -4.94
CA LYS A 49 28.76 -0.27 -6.12
C LYS A 49 28.41 -1.73 -5.93
N VAL A 50 27.75 -2.30 -6.93
CA VAL A 50 27.42 -3.73 -6.97
C VAL A 50 28.63 -4.51 -7.49
N ASP A 51 29.06 -5.56 -6.78
CA ASP A 51 30.15 -6.44 -7.26
C ASP A 51 29.66 -7.29 -8.43
N SER A 52 30.15 -6.99 -9.64
CA SER A 52 29.79 -7.69 -10.88
C SER A 52 30.29 -9.14 -10.96
N ARG A 53 31.27 -9.52 -10.13
CA ARG A 53 31.76 -10.90 -9.98
C ARG A 53 30.75 -11.79 -9.27
N ARG A 54 29.93 -11.20 -8.40
CA ARG A 54 28.87 -11.89 -7.67
C ARG A 54 27.50 -11.70 -8.32
N TRP A 55 27.21 -10.49 -8.76
CA TRP A 55 25.90 -10.09 -9.25
C TRP A 55 25.88 -9.96 -10.77
N LYS A 56 24.95 -10.67 -11.41
CA LYS A 56 24.65 -10.55 -12.84
C LYS A 56 23.39 -9.71 -13.03
N GLN A 57 23.50 -8.59 -13.74
CA GLN A 57 22.33 -7.79 -14.11
C GLN A 57 21.36 -8.61 -14.96
N ILE A 58 20.07 -8.55 -14.64
CA ILE A 58 19.00 -9.29 -15.33
C ILE A 58 18.06 -8.33 -16.03
N LYS A 59 17.69 -7.24 -15.35
CA LYS A 59 16.65 -6.33 -15.81
C LYS A 59 16.93 -4.94 -15.29
N GLU A 60 16.58 -3.95 -16.10
CA GLU A 60 16.64 -2.54 -15.74
C GLU A 60 15.33 -1.90 -16.19
N ARG A 61 14.79 -1.02 -15.34
CA ARG A 61 13.58 -0.27 -15.63
C ARG A 61 13.62 1.04 -14.88
N GLU A 62 13.36 2.14 -15.58
CA GLU A 62 13.44 3.48 -15.02
C GLU A 62 14.83 3.67 -14.38
N ASN A 63 14.92 4.02 -13.10
CA ASN A 63 16.20 4.17 -12.39
C ASN A 63 16.50 2.99 -11.45
N LEU A 64 15.88 1.83 -11.67
CA LEU A 64 16.12 0.60 -10.91
C LEU A 64 16.80 -0.48 -11.76
N THR A 65 17.81 -1.12 -11.18
CA THR A 65 18.52 -2.25 -11.76
C THR A 65 18.41 -3.47 -10.86
N VAL A 66 17.98 -4.59 -11.46
CA VAL A 66 17.81 -5.89 -10.80
C VAL A 66 18.92 -6.83 -11.23
N TYR A 67 19.57 -7.44 -10.25
CA TYR A 67 20.65 -8.40 -10.38
C TYR A 67 20.23 -9.76 -9.79
N ALA A 68 20.78 -10.85 -10.33
CA ALA A 68 20.78 -12.16 -9.67
C ALA A 68 22.18 -12.51 -9.23
N GLU A 69 22.28 -13.19 -8.11
CA GLU A 69 23.53 -13.80 -7.69
C GLU A 69 23.97 -14.87 -8.71
N ARG A 70 25.26 -14.92 -9.01
CA ARG A 70 25.85 -15.97 -9.86
C ARG A 70 25.97 -17.27 -9.06
N PRO A 71 25.62 -18.44 -9.62
CA PRO A 71 25.73 -19.71 -8.91
C PRO A 71 27.14 -19.98 -8.35
N GLU A 72 28.17 -19.62 -9.12
CA GLU A 72 29.59 -19.85 -8.80
C GLU A 72 30.09 -19.03 -7.60
N SER A 73 29.44 -17.90 -7.30
CA SER A 73 29.82 -17.02 -6.19
C SER A 73 29.20 -17.41 -4.85
N ALA A 74 28.27 -18.38 -4.83
CA ALA A 74 27.59 -18.82 -3.60
C ALA A 74 28.54 -19.43 -2.55
N HIS A 75 29.74 -19.86 -2.96
CA HIS A 75 30.79 -20.44 -2.10
C HIS A 75 31.89 -19.46 -1.70
N ILE A 76 31.88 -18.21 -2.20
CA ILE A 76 32.94 -17.20 -1.98
C ILE A 76 32.57 -16.26 -0.81
N SER A 77 31.37 -16.42 -0.22
CA SER A 77 30.82 -15.47 0.75
C SER A 77 31.43 -15.59 2.15
N ASP A 78 32.64 -15.07 2.34
CA ASP A 78 33.14 -14.74 3.68
C ASP A 78 32.35 -13.54 4.21
N GLY A 79 31.29 -13.81 4.99
CA GLY A 79 30.54 -12.81 5.74
C GLY A 79 29.38 -12.08 5.03
N GLU A 80 29.06 -12.41 3.77
CA GLU A 80 27.87 -11.87 3.08
C GLU A 80 26.72 -12.91 3.03
N PRO A 81 25.44 -12.49 3.03
CA PRO A 81 24.30 -13.42 3.02
C PRO A 81 24.33 -14.29 1.77
N SER A 82 24.35 -15.63 1.88
CA SER A 82 24.31 -16.56 0.73
C SER A 82 22.95 -17.26 0.66
N GLY A 83 22.45 -17.46 -0.56
CA GLY A 83 21.12 -18.03 -0.80
C GLY A 83 20.96 -19.50 -0.38
N SER A 84 21.99 -20.14 0.18
CA SER A 84 21.97 -21.57 0.55
C SER A 84 21.50 -22.49 -0.60
N GLY A 85 21.85 -22.14 -1.85
CA GLY A 85 21.42 -22.83 -3.06
C GLY A 85 20.15 -22.27 -3.73
N LEU A 86 19.42 -21.38 -3.05
CA LEU A 86 18.27 -20.68 -3.61
C LEU A 86 18.67 -19.45 -4.45
N PRO A 87 17.87 -19.06 -5.45
CA PRO A 87 18.10 -17.84 -6.21
C PRO A 87 18.00 -16.59 -5.32
N MET A 88 19.08 -15.81 -5.28
CA MET A 88 19.07 -14.47 -4.70
C MET A 88 18.97 -13.39 -5.78
N ILE A 89 18.15 -12.38 -5.51
CA ILE A 89 17.98 -11.17 -6.32
C ILE A 89 18.45 -9.97 -5.51
N LEU A 90 19.06 -8.97 -6.14
CA LEU A 90 19.36 -7.66 -5.58
C LEU A 90 18.75 -6.59 -6.48
N CYS A 91 18.00 -5.65 -5.93
CA CYS A 91 17.50 -4.49 -6.66
C CYS A 91 18.09 -3.21 -6.06
N VAL A 92 18.77 -2.41 -6.88
CA VAL A 92 19.33 -1.13 -6.46
C VAL A 92 19.02 -0.05 -7.48
N GLY A 93 18.85 1.18 -6.99
CA GLY A 93 18.51 2.31 -7.83
C GLY A 93 17.84 3.41 -7.04
N SER A 94 17.18 4.32 -7.74
CA SER A 94 16.41 5.40 -7.15
C SER A 94 14.96 5.37 -7.63
N ILE A 95 14.06 5.89 -6.80
CA ILE A 95 12.67 6.12 -7.17
C ILE A 95 12.35 7.59 -6.89
N GLU A 96 11.68 8.23 -7.83
CA GLU A 96 11.25 9.63 -7.70
C GLU A 96 10.00 9.72 -6.81
N GLY A 97 10.06 10.57 -5.78
CA GLY A 97 8.92 10.84 -4.91
C GLY A 97 9.31 11.03 -3.46
N LYS A 98 8.30 11.23 -2.61
CA LYS A 98 8.49 11.27 -1.15
C LYS A 98 8.48 9.85 -0.59
N LEU A 99 9.35 9.57 0.37
CA LEU A 99 9.42 8.28 1.04
C LEU A 99 8.08 7.91 1.69
N GLU A 100 7.40 8.88 2.31
CA GLU A 100 6.10 8.69 2.96
C GLU A 100 5.00 8.34 1.96
N ASP A 101 5.04 8.87 0.73
CA ASP A 101 4.10 8.48 -0.32
C ASP A 101 4.32 7.03 -0.73
N HIS A 102 5.59 6.59 -0.79
CA HIS A 102 5.92 5.19 -1.00
C HIS A 102 5.38 4.31 0.12
N MET A 103 5.68 4.65 1.38
CA MET A 103 5.20 3.88 2.53
C MET A 103 3.67 3.81 2.57
N TYR A 104 2.98 4.92 2.30
CA TYR A 104 1.52 4.95 2.21
C TYR A 104 0.97 4.12 1.04
N GLY A 105 1.71 3.99 -0.05
CA GLY A 105 1.38 3.09 -1.15
C GLY A 105 1.56 1.60 -0.83
N VAL A 106 2.51 1.27 0.06
CA VAL A 106 2.85 -0.10 0.48
C VAL A 106 1.82 -0.67 1.46
N MET A 107 1.34 0.15 2.40
CA MET A 107 0.41 -0.27 3.47
C MET A 107 -0.78 -1.05 2.92
N SER A 108 -1.11 -2.17 3.56
CA SER A 108 -2.27 -3.00 3.19
C SER A 108 -2.78 -3.80 4.39
N GLU A 109 -3.18 -3.09 5.44
CA GLU A 109 -3.60 -3.66 6.75
C GLU A 109 -4.92 -4.43 6.72
N ASP A 110 -5.78 -4.13 5.77
CA ASP A 110 -7.08 -4.74 5.62
C ASP A 110 -7.36 -5.10 4.15
N LEU A 111 -8.43 -5.86 3.93
CA LEU A 111 -8.83 -6.34 2.61
C LEU A 111 -9.13 -5.19 1.65
N GLU A 112 -9.75 -4.11 2.13
CA GLU A 112 -10.09 -2.95 1.31
C GLU A 112 -8.83 -2.26 0.77
N THR A 113 -7.90 -1.96 1.67
CA THR A 113 -6.63 -1.29 1.37
C THR A 113 -5.74 -2.18 0.51
N MET A 114 -5.74 -3.49 0.74
CA MET A 114 -5.06 -4.46 -0.11
C MET A 114 -5.63 -4.48 -1.54
N ARG A 115 -6.96 -4.46 -1.70
CA ARG A 115 -7.63 -4.37 -3.01
C ARG A 115 -7.25 -3.10 -3.75
N ILE A 116 -7.22 -1.97 -3.04
CA ILE A 116 -6.80 -0.68 -3.58
C ILE A 116 -5.33 -0.73 -4.02
N LYS A 117 -4.42 -1.25 -3.19
CA LYS A 117 -2.99 -1.42 -3.52
C LYS A 117 -2.80 -2.25 -4.79
N ALA A 118 -3.36 -3.47 -4.82
CA ALA A 118 -3.27 -4.38 -5.97
C ALA A 118 -3.80 -3.73 -7.27
N SER A 119 -4.77 -2.83 -7.17
CA SER A 119 -5.32 -2.10 -8.32
C SER A 119 -4.34 -1.14 -9.01
N TYR A 120 -3.29 -0.71 -8.30
CA TYR A 120 -2.29 0.23 -8.80
C TYR A 120 -0.93 -0.44 -9.07
N VAL A 121 -0.59 -1.47 -8.30
CA VAL A 121 0.73 -2.10 -8.32
C VAL A 121 0.75 -3.33 -9.25
N ASP A 122 -0.39 -4.02 -9.39
CA ASP A 122 -0.50 -5.31 -10.12
C ASP A 122 0.53 -6.35 -9.62
N ASP A 123 0.72 -6.45 -8.30
CA ASP A 123 1.70 -7.31 -7.63
C ASP A 123 1.18 -8.69 -7.23
N VAL A 124 -0.12 -8.85 -6.97
CA VAL A 124 -0.74 -10.11 -6.49
C VAL A 124 -2.01 -10.47 -7.27
N SER A 125 -2.29 -11.76 -7.43
CA SER A 125 -3.52 -12.28 -8.07
C SER A 125 -4.60 -12.71 -7.09
N GLY A 126 -4.20 -13.01 -5.85
CA GLY A 126 -5.06 -13.19 -4.68
C GLY A 126 -4.26 -12.88 -3.43
N ALA A 127 -4.90 -12.26 -2.42
CA ALA A 127 -4.25 -12.03 -1.14
C ALA A 127 -5.28 -11.81 -0.02
N ALA A 128 -4.89 -12.14 1.22
CA ALA A 128 -5.69 -11.95 2.42
C ALA A 128 -4.79 -11.57 3.60
N VAL A 129 -5.31 -10.72 4.50
CA VAL A 129 -4.72 -10.50 5.82
C VAL A 129 -5.26 -11.58 6.75
N LEU A 130 -4.38 -12.34 7.39
CA LEU A 130 -4.73 -13.45 8.28
C LEU A 130 -4.74 -13.02 9.74
N ASP A 131 -3.72 -12.26 10.16
CA ASP A 131 -3.61 -11.72 11.53
C ASP A 131 -2.71 -10.47 11.53
N SER A 132 -2.90 -9.59 12.51
CA SER A 132 -2.08 -8.41 12.76
C SER A 132 -1.28 -8.61 14.05
N VAL A 133 0.03 -8.83 13.92
CA VAL A 133 0.95 -9.00 15.07
C VAL A 133 1.23 -7.64 15.71
N VAL A 134 1.53 -6.63 14.89
CA VAL A 134 1.71 -5.24 15.31
C VAL A 134 0.80 -4.35 14.45
N LEU A 135 -0.08 -3.60 15.11
CA LEU A 135 -0.96 -2.61 14.48
C LEU A 135 -0.27 -1.24 14.42
N PRO A 136 -0.53 -0.44 13.36
CA PRO A 136 -0.05 0.94 13.33
C PRO A 136 -0.65 1.79 14.45
N THR A 137 0.10 2.82 14.84
CA THR A 137 -0.33 3.83 15.81
C THR A 137 -0.51 5.19 15.13
N LEU A 138 -1.04 6.19 15.85
CA LEU A 138 -1.14 7.53 15.27
C LEU A 138 0.26 8.13 15.08
N GLU A 139 1.18 7.84 15.99
CA GLU A 139 2.55 8.33 15.96
C GLU A 139 3.37 7.66 14.85
N GLU A 140 3.17 6.35 14.68
CA GLU A 140 3.85 5.51 13.69
C GLU A 140 2.83 4.85 12.75
N PRO A 141 2.18 5.63 11.86
CA PRO A 141 1.07 5.14 11.03
C PRO A 141 1.51 4.18 9.94
N PHE A 142 2.82 4.04 9.70
CA PHE A 142 3.39 3.12 8.70
C PHE A 142 4.08 1.90 9.33
N GLN A 143 4.10 1.82 10.67
CA GLN A 143 4.69 0.70 11.40
C GLN A 143 3.65 -0.41 11.53
N SER A 144 3.88 -1.56 10.88
CA SER A 144 2.98 -2.70 10.99
C SER A 144 3.74 -4.02 10.87
N LEU A 145 3.16 -5.08 11.43
CA LEU A 145 3.63 -6.45 11.24
C LEU A 145 2.42 -7.36 11.11
N LEU A 146 2.24 -7.93 9.93
CA LEU A 146 1.00 -8.61 9.51
C LEU A 146 1.32 -10.00 9.00
N VAL A 147 0.52 -11.00 9.37
CA VAL A 147 0.54 -12.31 8.72
C VAL A 147 -0.45 -12.29 7.57
N LYS A 148 0.02 -12.65 6.38
CA LYS A 148 -0.72 -12.55 5.13
C LYS A 148 -0.62 -13.84 4.33
N TRP A 149 -1.64 -14.05 3.53
CA TRP A 149 -1.63 -15.04 2.46
C TRP A 149 -1.59 -14.32 1.11
N MET A 150 -0.82 -14.83 0.16
CA MET A 150 -0.85 -14.37 -1.23
C MET A 150 -0.71 -15.52 -2.21
N GLU A 151 -1.34 -15.36 -3.37
CA GLU A 151 -1.12 -16.16 -4.56
C GLU A 151 -0.29 -15.33 -5.55
N LEU A 152 0.87 -15.85 -5.95
CA LEU A 152 1.76 -15.17 -6.90
C LEU A 152 1.40 -15.57 -8.33
N ASP A 153 1.28 -14.57 -9.21
CA ASP A 153 1.15 -14.79 -10.65
C ASP A 153 2.52 -15.17 -11.25
N ILE A 154 2.76 -16.47 -11.35
CA ILE A 154 3.97 -17.01 -12.00
C ILE A 154 3.77 -16.98 -13.51
N PRO A 155 4.80 -16.63 -14.33
CA PRO A 155 4.71 -16.80 -15.78
C PRO A 155 4.21 -18.19 -16.16
N PHE A 156 3.24 -18.26 -17.09
CA PHE A 156 2.53 -19.48 -17.52
C PHE A 156 1.49 -20.07 -16.53
N ALA A 157 1.18 -19.41 -15.41
CA ALA A 157 0.06 -19.82 -14.56
C ALA A 157 -1.29 -19.91 -15.31
N SER A 158 -1.50 -19.03 -16.28
CA SER A 158 -2.72 -19.00 -17.10
C SER A 158 -2.80 -20.10 -18.16
N THR A 159 -1.72 -20.86 -18.40
CA THR A 159 -1.68 -21.91 -19.43
C THR A 159 -2.02 -23.30 -18.90
N SER A 160 -2.39 -23.44 -17.61
CA SER A 160 -2.67 -24.72 -16.92
C SER A 160 -1.47 -25.70 -16.88
N LEU A 161 -0.30 -25.31 -17.39
CA LEU A 161 0.92 -26.12 -17.39
C LEU A 161 1.67 -26.02 -16.05
N VAL A 162 1.42 -24.98 -15.27
CA VAL A 162 2.04 -24.72 -13.96
C VAL A 162 0.93 -24.34 -12.98
N LYS A 163 0.87 -25.00 -11.82
CA LYS A 163 -0.06 -24.63 -10.74
C LYS A 163 0.42 -23.34 -10.07
N ASN A 164 -0.51 -22.43 -9.75
CA ASN A 164 -0.21 -21.30 -8.89
C ASN A 164 0.22 -21.79 -7.50
N ARG A 165 1.16 -21.06 -6.90
CA ARG A 165 1.65 -21.32 -5.56
C ARG A 165 1.17 -20.20 -4.66
N ASP A 166 0.70 -20.61 -3.51
CA ASP A 166 0.27 -19.72 -2.45
C ASP A 166 1.27 -19.74 -1.29
N TYR A 167 1.35 -18.61 -0.59
CA TYR A 167 2.34 -18.38 0.46
C TYR A 167 1.66 -17.74 1.65
N VAL A 168 1.94 -18.27 2.85
CA VAL A 168 1.71 -17.54 4.09
C VAL A 168 3.00 -16.88 4.50
N TYR A 169 2.96 -15.58 4.74
CA TYR A 169 4.14 -14.76 4.97
C TYR A 169 3.86 -13.64 5.98
N LEU A 170 4.91 -13.24 6.68
CA LEU A 170 4.97 -12.06 7.51
C LEU A 170 5.32 -10.85 6.63
N GLU A 171 4.48 -9.82 6.64
CA GLU A 171 4.75 -8.53 6.04
C GLU A 171 5.01 -7.49 7.13
N GLY A 172 6.20 -6.89 7.14
CA GLY A 172 6.57 -5.82 8.05
C GLY A 172 6.78 -4.51 7.32
N THR A 173 6.27 -3.41 7.85
CA THR A 173 6.54 -2.06 7.31
C THR A 173 6.92 -1.11 8.41
N GLY A 174 7.71 -0.09 8.08
CA GLY A 174 8.05 0.97 9.02
C GLY A 174 9.25 1.79 8.59
N PHE A 175 9.84 2.48 9.57
CA PHE A 175 11.07 3.23 9.37
C PHE A 175 12.20 2.69 10.23
N ALA A 176 13.42 2.83 9.72
CA ALA A 176 14.66 2.65 10.45
C ALA A 176 15.57 3.85 10.20
N THR A 177 16.56 4.04 11.08
CA THR A 177 17.59 5.06 10.91
C THR A 177 18.90 4.36 10.61
N SER A 178 19.58 4.78 9.54
CA SER A 178 20.90 4.27 9.18
C SER A 178 21.96 4.71 10.19
N GLN A 179 23.15 4.11 10.11
CA GLN A 179 24.31 4.57 10.91
C GLN A 179 24.73 6.00 10.56
N SER A 180 24.43 6.47 9.35
CA SER A 180 24.68 7.85 8.91
C SER A 180 23.57 8.84 9.31
N GLY A 181 22.51 8.39 9.98
CA GLY A 181 21.36 9.22 10.35
C GLY A 181 20.32 9.40 9.23
N GLU A 182 20.47 8.69 8.10
CA GLU A 182 19.46 8.69 7.03
C GLU A 182 18.22 7.92 7.49
N ARG A 183 17.03 8.49 7.26
CA ARG A 183 15.77 7.79 7.50
C ARG A 183 15.44 6.88 6.33
N LEU A 184 15.20 5.61 6.63
CA LEU A 184 14.96 4.54 5.67
C LEU A 184 13.56 3.99 5.89
N GLY A 185 12.78 3.81 4.82
CA GLY A 185 11.55 3.00 4.88
C GLY A 185 11.89 1.56 4.57
N TYR A 186 11.28 0.61 5.28
CA TYR A 186 11.42 -0.82 5.00
C TYR A 186 10.07 -1.46 4.70
N HIS A 187 10.07 -2.47 3.83
CA HIS A 187 8.90 -3.30 3.50
C HIS A 187 9.33 -4.77 3.48
N LEU A 188 9.38 -5.41 4.65
CA LEU A 188 9.78 -6.80 4.84
C LEU A 188 8.69 -7.76 4.35
N LEU A 189 9.11 -8.81 3.64
CA LEU A 189 8.30 -10.01 3.38
C LEU A 189 9.13 -11.22 3.82
N HIS A 190 8.60 -12.08 4.69
CA HIS A 190 9.26 -13.30 5.19
C HIS A 190 8.28 -14.47 5.21
N SER A 191 8.61 -15.64 4.67
CA SER A 191 7.73 -16.81 4.74
C SER A 191 7.45 -17.23 6.19
N ALA A 192 6.21 -17.53 6.53
CA ALA A 192 5.86 -17.97 7.89
C ALA A 192 6.17 -19.47 8.14
N ALA A 193 6.51 -20.22 7.09
CA ALA A 193 6.96 -21.61 7.21
C ALA A 193 8.46 -21.68 7.56
N PRO A 194 8.93 -22.75 8.23
CA PRO A 194 10.35 -22.93 8.53
C PRO A 194 11.09 -23.22 7.23
N ASN A 195 11.48 -22.18 6.48
CA ASN A 195 12.61 -22.08 5.54
C ASN A 195 12.59 -20.70 4.81
N VAL A 196 13.30 -19.75 5.44
CA VAL A 196 14.10 -18.61 4.94
C VAL A 196 13.55 -17.66 3.85
N MET A 197 13.33 -16.39 4.24
CA MET A 197 13.45 -15.21 3.35
C MET A 197 13.85 -13.95 4.14
N GLU A 198 15.05 -13.39 4.00
CA GLU A 198 15.44 -12.14 4.68
C GLU A 198 15.88 -11.04 3.70
N MET A 199 15.49 -9.77 3.95
CA MET A 199 15.41 -8.68 2.94
C MET A 199 16.20 -7.38 3.23
N TYR A 200 17.11 -6.96 2.33
CA TYR A 200 17.55 -5.57 2.08
C TYR A 200 17.54 -5.22 0.57
N ALA A 201 16.35 -5.01 -0.02
CA ALA A 201 16.09 -5.16 -1.47
C ALA A 201 16.82 -6.37 -2.12
N THR A 202 17.17 -7.35 -1.28
CA THR A 202 17.71 -8.65 -1.62
C THR A 202 16.60 -9.65 -1.35
N GLY A 203 16.15 -10.39 -2.35
CA GLY A 203 15.12 -11.42 -2.18
C GLY A 203 15.73 -12.78 -2.36
N ILE A 204 15.63 -13.63 -1.35
CA ILE A 204 15.82 -15.08 -1.47
C ILE A 204 14.43 -15.66 -1.68
N PHE A 205 14.20 -16.34 -2.80
CA PHE A 205 12.91 -16.98 -3.08
C PHE A 205 13.11 -18.48 -3.15
N ASP A 206 12.38 -19.21 -2.32
CA ASP A 206 12.28 -20.65 -2.44
C ASP A 206 11.12 -21.03 -3.36
N PRO A 207 11.42 -21.66 -4.50
CA PRO A 207 10.64 -22.64 -5.19
C PRO A 207 9.38 -23.20 -4.57
N CYS A 208 9.63 -23.83 -3.40
CA CYS A 208 8.93 -24.98 -2.87
C CYS A 208 8.74 -26.13 -3.89
N GLY A 209 9.78 -26.57 -4.62
CA GLY A 209 9.73 -27.72 -5.54
C GLY A 209 10.58 -27.52 -6.81
N ASP A 210 10.44 -28.39 -7.82
CA ASP A 210 11.32 -28.47 -9.01
C ASP A 210 11.21 -27.30 -10.02
N MET A 211 10.80 -26.10 -9.62
CA MET A 211 10.72 -25.00 -10.58
C MET A 211 12.10 -24.58 -11.06
N ILE A 212 12.24 -24.53 -12.38
CA ILE A 212 13.48 -24.12 -13.03
C ILE A 212 13.73 -22.64 -12.74
N ARG A 213 14.93 -22.31 -12.26
CA ARG A 213 15.43 -20.95 -11.96
C ARG A 213 15.12 -19.91 -13.04
N MET A 214 15.06 -20.33 -14.30
CA MET A 214 14.71 -19.51 -15.47
C MET A 214 13.29 -18.93 -15.42
N LEU A 215 12.35 -19.56 -14.72
CA LEU A 215 10.96 -19.07 -14.58
C LEU A 215 10.78 -18.17 -13.36
N VAL A 216 11.48 -18.47 -12.26
CA VAL A 216 11.32 -17.80 -10.97
C VAL A 216 11.98 -16.43 -10.95
N VAL A 217 13.22 -16.36 -11.45
CA VAL A 217 14.04 -15.13 -11.44
C VAL A 217 13.37 -13.95 -12.17
N PRO A 218 12.79 -14.11 -13.38
CA PRO A 218 12.06 -13.03 -14.05
C PRO A 218 10.80 -12.56 -13.31
N GLY A 219 10.09 -13.48 -12.64
CA GLY A 219 8.93 -13.18 -11.81
C GLY A 219 9.32 -12.31 -10.61
N MET A 220 10.35 -12.74 -9.87
CA MET A 220 10.92 -11.96 -8.76
C MET A 220 11.39 -10.58 -9.21
N ALA A 221 12.14 -10.51 -10.32
CA ALA A 221 12.60 -9.23 -10.85
C ALA A 221 11.44 -8.29 -11.18
N THR A 222 10.32 -8.83 -11.68
CA THR A 222 9.11 -8.04 -11.95
C THR A 222 8.42 -7.60 -10.67
N ALA A 223 8.37 -8.43 -9.63
CA ALA A 223 7.88 -8.06 -8.31
C ALA A 223 8.72 -6.93 -7.68
N PHE A 224 10.05 -7.00 -7.73
CA PHE A 224 10.91 -5.91 -7.24
C PHE A 224 10.68 -4.61 -8.01
N LEU A 225 10.55 -4.70 -9.33
CA LEU A 225 10.26 -3.53 -10.17
C LEU A 225 8.85 -2.98 -10.00
N SER A 226 7.93 -3.67 -9.32
CA SER A 226 6.61 -3.12 -9.01
C SER A 226 6.69 -2.03 -7.95
N SER A 227 7.77 -2.01 -7.15
CA SER A 227 7.99 -1.03 -6.08
C SER A 227 8.00 0.44 -6.55
N VAL A 228 8.38 0.70 -7.81
CA VAL A 228 8.30 2.04 -8.43
C VAL A 228 6.86 2.58 -8.44
N LYS A 229 5.86 1.69 -8.43
CA LYS A 229 4.45 2.06 -8.47
C LYS A 229 3.92 2.45 -7.09
N TYR A 230 4.62 2.19 -5.99
CA TYR A 230 4.12 2.49 -4.64
C TYR A 230 3.96 3.99 -4.40
N GLY A 231 4.89 4.83 -4.85
CA GLY A 231 4.73 6.30 -4.74
C GLY A 231 3.48 6.80 -5.47
N PHE A 232 3.22 6.28 -6.67
CA PHE A 232 1.99 6.58 -7.41
C PHE A 232 0.74 6.07 -6.67
N CYS A 233 0.78 4.85 -6.13
CA CYS A 233 -0.29 4.28 -5.31
C CYS A 233 -0.62 5.18 -4.11
N GLY A 234 0.40 5.62 -3.36
CA GLY A 234 0.25 6.56 -2.25
C GLY A 234 -0.40 7.86 -2.67
N GLN A 235 0.03 8.44 -3.80
CA GLN A 235 -0.59 9.65 -4.35
C GLN A 235 -2.07 9.47 -4.72
N MET A 236 -2.44 8.33 -5.32
CA MET A 236 -3.85 8.03 -5.62
C MET A 236 -4.67 7.83 -4.35
N ARG A 237 -4.10 7.21 -3.31
CA ARG A 237 -4.75 7.08 -2.00
C ARG A 237 -4.95 8.41 -1.31
N LYS A 238 -3.98 9.34 -1.36
CA LYS A 238 -4.16 10.71 -0.84
C LYS A 238 -5.28 11.45 -1.57
N LEU A 239 -5.36 11.29 -2.89
CA LEU A 239 -6.46 11.85 -3.69
C LEU A 239 -7.82 11.27 -3.30
N SER A 240 -7.90 9.95 -3.09
CA SER A 240 -9.15 9.31 -2.64
C SER A 240 -9.57 9.82 -1.27
N PHE A 241 -8.65 9.84 -0.30
CA PHE A 241 -8.91 10.35 1.04
C PHE A 241 -9.44 11.80 1.01
N MET A 242 -8.80 12.68 0.25
CA MET A 242 -9.24 14.07 0.11
C MET A 242 -10.57 14.21 -0.61
N LEU A 243 -10.88 13.29 -1.53
CA LEU A 243 -12.18 13.22 -2.19
C LEU A 243 -13.27 12.90 -1.16
N ASP A 244 -13.09 11.84 -0.38
CA ASP A 244 -14.06 11.41 0.63
C ASP A 244 -14.32 12.52 1.64
N LYS A 245 -13.26 13.17 2.12
CA LYS A 245 -13.34 14.34 3.00
C LYS A 245 -14.13 15.50 2.36
N ALA A 246 -13.79 15.90 1.14
CA ALA A 246 -14.46 17.00 0.45
C ALA A 246 -15.95 16.72 0.18
N TYR A 247 -16.29 15.48 -0.16
CA TYR A 247 -17.68 15.06 -0.36
C TYR A 247 -18.46 15.02 0.96
N ALA A 248 -17.86 14.53 2.05
CA ALA A 248 -18.49 14.56 3.38
C ALA A 248 -18.79 16.00 3.82
N GLU A 249 -17.82 16.92 3.68
CA GLU A 249 -18.00 18.34 4.00
C GLU A 249 -19.07 19.00 3.10
N SER A 250 -19.10 18.65 1.80
CA SER A 250 -20.10 19.19 0.88
C SER A 250 -21.52 18.70 1.18
N LYS A 251 -21.70 17.46 1.66
CA LYS A 251 -23.02 16.96 2.08
C LYS A 251 -23.58 17.78 3.25
N GLN A 252 -22.72 18.26 4.15
CA GLN A 252 -23.12 19.09 5.28
C GLN A 252 -23.41 20.55 4.89
N ARG A 253 -22.61 21.11 3.98
CA ARG A 253 -22.66 22.55 3.62
C ARG A 253 -23.51 22.86 2.38
N GLY A 254 -23.95 21.84 1.64
CA GLY A 254 -24.63 22.01 0.36
C GLY A 254 -23.67 22.28 -0.81
N ALA A 255 -24.20 22.28 -2.03
CA ALA A 255 -23.41 22.49 -3.23
C ALA A 255 -22.97 23.97 -3.34
N PRO A 256 -21.66 24.27 -3.40
CA PRO A 256 -21.21 25.65 -3.49
C PRO A 256 -21.60 26.28 -4.83
N ASN A 257 -22.27 27.44 -4.80
CA ASN A 257 -22.62 28.20 -5.99
C ASN A 257 -21.38 28.98 -6.50
N LYS A 258 -20.61 28.37 -7.40
CA LYS A 258 -19.37 28.97 -7.95
C LYS A 258 -19.63 29.65 -9.29
N LYS A 259 -18.99 30.82 -9.48
CA LYS A 259 -19.00 31.56 -10.75
C LYS A 259 -18.48 30.66 -11.89
N SER A 260 -19.02 30.83 -13.09
CA SER A 260 -18.61 30.08 -14.31
C SER A 260 -17.27 30.56 -14.88
N ILE A 261 -16.22 30.51 -14.06
CA ILE A 261 -14.83 30.83 -14.40
C ILE A 261 -13.93 29.68 -13.94
N CYS A 262 -12.81 29.48 -14.62
CA CYS A 262 -11.84 28.46 -14.25
C CYS A 262 -11.25 28.78 -12.88
N VAL A 263 -11.30 27.82 -11.95
CA VAL A 263 -10.79 27.98 -10.58
C VAL A 263 -9.26 28.14 -10.52
N THR A 264 -8.54 27.76 -11.58
CA THR A 264 -7.08 27.88 -11.64
C THR A 264 -6.64 29.19 -12.32
N CYS A 265 -7.13 29.46 -13.53
CA CYS A 265 -6.62 30.54 -14.38
C CYS A 265 -7.62 31.70 -14.57
N SER A 266 -8.77 31.64 -13.90
CA SER A 266 -9.85 32.64 -13.98
C SER A 266 -10.47 32.85 -15.37
N SER A 267 -10.06 32.10 -16.39
CA SER A 267 -10.65 32.19 -17.73
C SER A 267 -12.14 31.85 -17.70
N PRO A 268 -13.00 32.61 -18.41
CA PRO A 268 -14.43 32.33 -18.48
C PRO A 268 -14.73 30.92 -18.98
N ILE A 269 -15.65 30.22 -18.31
CA ILE A 269 -16.17 28.91 -18.72
C ILE A 269 -17.50 29.21 -19.42
N GLY A 270 -17.45 29.38 -20.74
CA GLY A 270 -18.61 29.76 -21.55
C GLY A 270 -19.08 28.66 -22.48
N ARG A 271 -20.40 28.51 -22.64
CA ARG A 271 -20.99 27.93 -23.86
C ARG A 271 -20.92 29.01 -24.93
N ARG A 272 -20.06 28.87 -25.94
CA ARG A 272 -20.22 29.65 -27.17
C ARG A 272 -21.48 29.15 -27.88
N LEU A 273 -22.25 30.07 -28.45
CA LEU A 273 -23.41 29.74 -29.28
C LEU A 273 -22.94 28.82 -30.43
N GLY A 274 -23.49 27.60 -30.53
CA GLY A 274 -23.11 26.58 -31.52
C GLY A 274 -22.24 25.42 -31.00
N ASP A 275 -21.76 25.47 -29.76
CA ASP A 275 -20.92 24.41 -29.18
C ASP A 275 -21.77 23.47 -28.30
N PHE A 276 -22.44 22.48 -28.92
CA PHE A 276 -23.41 21.58 -28.25
C PHE A 276 -22.77 20.51 -27.35
N SER A 277 -21.44 20.44 -27.25
CA SER A 277 -20.76 19.29 -26.60
C SER A 277 -19.47 19.63 -25.84
N LYS A 278 -19.49 20.63 -24.95
CA LYS A 278 -18.43 20.77 -23.93
C LYS A 278 -19.04 20.69 -22.55
N SER A 279 -19.00 19.49 -21.96
CA SER A 279 -19.34 19.28 -20.55
C SER A 279 -18.50 20.22 -19.69
N ASN A 280 -19.14 21.11 -18.94
CA ASN A 280 -18.46 21.95 -17.96
C ASN A 280 -17.79 21.04 -16.92
N SER A 281 -16.49 20.79 -17.06
CA SER A 281 -15.75 19.98 -16.10
C SER A 281 -15.60 20.72 -14.78
N THR A 282 -16.01 20.09 -13.70
CA THR A 282 -15.78 20.58 -12.33
C THR A 282 -14.71 19.75 -11.63
N CYS A 283 -13.86 20.42 -10.87
CA CYS A 283 -12.91 19.77 -9.97
C CYS A 283 -13.70 19.08 -8.85
N LYS A 284 -13.43 17.81 -8.57
CA LYS A 284 -14.15 17.06 -7.53
C LYS A 284 -13.66 17.29 -6.11
N LEU A 285 -12.55 18.00 -5.90
CA LEU A 285 -12.10 18.42 -4.57
C LEU A 285 -12.67 19.79 -4.20
N CYS A 286 -12.46 20.81 -5.03
CA CYS A 286 -12.90 22.17 -4.72
C CYS A 286 -14.26 22.53 -5.31
N PHE A 287 -14.90 21.64 -6.08
CA PHE A 287 -16.19 21.86 -6.77
C PHE A 287 -16.22 23.05 -7.75
N GLY A 288 -15.06 23.63 -8.09
CA GLY A 288 -14.94 24.74 -9.03
C GLY A 288 -14.91 24.28 -10.50
N HIS A 289 -15.34 25.16 -11.41
CA HIS A 289 -15.21 24.92 -12.84
C HIS A 289 -13.73 24.91 -13.27
N VAL A 290 -13.39 24.11 -14.26
CA VAL A 290 -12.02 23.95 -14.75
C VAL A 290 -12.03 23.95 -16.28
N CYS A 291 -11.20 24.80 -16.88
CA CYS A 291 -11.00 24.80 -18.33
C CYS A 291 -10.20 23.57 -18.78
N HIS A 292 -10.19 23.28 -20.08
CA HIS A 292 -9.49 22.11 -20.61
C HIS A 292 -7.98 22.09 -20.27
N ALA A 293 -7.31 23.25 -20.34
CA ALA A 293 -5.88 23.37 -20.06
C ALA A 293 -5.51 23.16 -18.58
N CYS A 294 -6.41 23.52 -17.65
CA CYS A 294 -6.18 23.34 -16.21
C CYS A 294 -6.77 22.03 -15.67
N ARG A 295 -7.35 21.19 -16.54
CA ARG A 295 -8.02 19.95 -16.18
C ARG A 295 -7.04 18.80 -16.10
N ILE A 296 -6.95 18.18 -14.93
CA ILE A 296 -6.25 16.91 -14.73
C ILE A 296 -7.29 15.81 -14.48
N VAL A 297 -7.20 14.71 -15.22
CA VAL A 297 -8.04 13.53 -14.98
C VAL A 297 -7.17 12.42 -14.39
N ARG A 298 -7.63 11.80 -13.30
CA ARG A 298 -7.01 10.62 -12.69
C ARG A 298 -8.03 9.49 -12.61
N LYS A 299 -7.56 8.26 -12.79
CA LYS A 299 -8.38 7.06 -12.63
C LYS A 299 -8.19 6.55 -11.20
N LEU A 300 -9.18 6.80 -10.35
CA LEU A 300 -9.15 6.37 -8.96
C LEU A 300 -9.90 5.05 -8.80
N SER A 301 -9.42 4.22 -7.89
CA SER A 301 -10.02 2.95 -7.49
C SER A 301 -10.81 3.16 -6.20
N PHE A 302 -11.98 2.56 -6.12
CA PHE A 302 -12.89 2.60 -4.97
C PHE A 302 -13.36 1.18 -4.69
N VAL A 303 -13.59 0.86 -3.42
CA VAL A 303 -14.29 -0.35 -3.04
C VAL A 303 -15.76 0.03 -2.84
N ASP A 304 -16.64 -0.58 -3.63
CA ASP A 304 -18.08 -0.36 -3.56
C ASP A 304 -18.70 -1.16 -2.39
N PRO A 305 -19.96 -0.87 -1.98
CA PRO A 305 -20.59 -1.55 -0.84
C PRO A 305 -20.74 -3.07 -0.98
N ASP A 306 -20.73 -3.58 -2.21
CA ASP A 306 -20.66 -5.01 -2.54
C ASP A 306 -19.23 -5.59 -2.40
N LEU A 307 -18.31 -4.79 -1.85
CA LEU A 307 -16.89 -5.03 -1.69
C LEU A 307 -16.13 -5.15 -3.03
N GLN A 308 -16.77 -4.89 -4.16
CA GLN A 308 -16.10 -4.98 -5.46
C GLN A 308 -15.29 -3.72 -5.76
N LEU A 309 -14.21 -3.89 -6.52
CA LEU A 309 -13.35 -2.79 -6.90
C LEU A 309 -13.88 -2.11 -8.17
N SER A 310 -14.23 -0.83 -8.10
CA SER A 310 -14.53 -0.02 -9.28
C SER A 310 -13.47 1.05 -9.54
N LYS A 311 -13.24 1.35 -10.82
CA LYS A 311 -12.32 2.42 -11.23
C LYS A 311 -13.08 3.53 -11.95
N ARG A 312 -12.97 4.76 -11.45
CA ARG A 312 -13.69 5.93 -11.99
C ARG A 312 -12.71 7.01 -12.44
N LYS A 313 -13.00 7.65 -13.58
CA LYS A 313 -12.24 8.84 -14.03
C LYS A 313 -12.75 10.05 -13.25
N VAL A 314 -11.88 10.65 -12.46
CA VAL A 314 -12.18 11.80 -11.62
C VAL A 314 -11.41 13.02 -12.12
N THR A 315 -12.12 14.15 -12.21
CA THR A 315 -11.57 15.41 -12.70
C THR A 315 -11.12 16.30 -11.56
N PHE A 316 -9.93 16.86 -11.67
CA PHE A 316 -9.30 17.78 -10.73
C PHE A 316 -8.78 19.01 -11.46
N CYS A 317 -8.68 20.14 -10.75
CA CYS A 317 -7.88 21.26 -11.22
C CYS A 317 -6.40 21.07 -10.84
N THR A 318 -5.49 21.69 -11.59
CA THR A 318 -4.05 21.65 -11.31
C THR A 318 -3.69 22.07 -9.88
N GLY A 319 -4.37 23.10 -9.33
CA GLY A 319 -4.12 23.57 -7.97
C GLY A 319 -4.44 22.53 -6.89
N CYS A 320 -5.59 21.85 -7.03
CA CYS A 320 -5.96 20.76 -6.13
C CYS A 320 -5.02 19.56 -6.23
N ILE A 321 -4.60 19.18 -7.44
CA ILE A 321 -3.58 18.13 -7.62
C ILE A 321 -2.27 18.54 -6.93
N GLY A 322 -1.78 19.76 -7.19
CA GLY A 322 -0.55 20.24 -6.56
C GLY A 322 -0.63 20.29 -5.03
N SER A 323 -1.78 20.67 -4.47
CA SER A 323 -2.02 20.63 -3.03
C SER A 323 -1.91 19.19 -2.49
N VAL A 324 -2.59 18.22 -3.11
CA VAL A 324 -2.55 16.82 -2.67
C VAL A 324 -1.16 16.19 -2.85
N THR A 325 -0.47 16.49 -3.95
CA THR A 325 0.90 16.04 -4.17
C THR A 325 1.81 16.49 -3.03
N ASN A 326 1.63 17.71 -2.55
CA ASN A 326 2.45 18.30 -1.49
C ASN A 326 2.05 17.89 -0.06
N MET A 327 0.85 17.35 0.16
CA MET A 327 0.44 16.85 1.48
C MET A 327 1.38 15.75 1.99
N ASN A 328 1.54 15.70 3.32
CA ASN A 328 2.19 14.58 3.98
C ASN A 328 1.26 13.35 3.97
N ALA A 329 1.80 12.19 3.63
CA ALA A 329 1.04 10.95 3.61
C ALA A 329 0.71 10.47 5.04
N SER A 330 1.57 10.77 6.02
CA SER A 330 1.33 10.42 7.42
C SER A 330 0.06 11.09 7.95
N ASP A 331 -0.17 12.37 7.64
CA ASP A 331 -1.39 13.10 8.04
C ASP A 331 -2.64 12.44 7.47
N CYS A 332 -2.58 11.96 6.22
CA CYS A 332 -3.69 11.24 5.59
C CYS A 332 -3.96 9.90 6.30
N ALA A 333 -2.89 9.16 6.62
CA ALA A 333 -2.99 7.87 7.30
C ALA A 333 -3.57 8.04 8.71
N GLN A 334 -3.02 8.96 9.51
CA GLN A 334 -3.51 9.29 10.84
C GLN A 334 -4.98 9.72 10.83
N ALA A 335 -5.35 10.60 9.90
CA ALA A 335 -6.74 11.05 9.79
C ALA A 335 -7.69 9.90 9.43
N LYS A 336 -7.28 8.97 8.54
CA LYS A 336 -8.06 7.77 8.22
C LYS A 336 -8.22 6.85 9.45
N MET A 337 -7.17 6.68 10.25
CA MET A 337 -7.25 5.89 11.48
C MET A 337 -8.23 6.50 12.49
N LEU A 338 -8.22 7.83 12.63
CA LEU A 338 -9.16 8.54 13.51
C LEU A 338 -10.62 8.43 13.04
N THR A 339 -10.89 8.38 11.74
CA THR A 339 -12.25 8.16 11.24
C THR A 339 -12.75 6.75 11.54
N VAL A 340 -11.90 5.72 11.35
CA VAL A 340 -12.25 4.33 11.66
C VAL A 340 -12.53 4.14 13.14
N ARG A 341 -11.70 4.72 14.03
CA ARG A 341 -11.95 4.66 15.49
C ARG A 341 -13.30 5.26 15.87
N LYS A 342 -13.67 6.41 15.29
CA LYS A 342 -14.98 7.04 15.54
C LYS A 342 -16.15 6.17 15.08
N ASP A 343 -16.03 5.47 13.95
CA ASP A 343 -17.08 4.57 13.47
C ASP A 343 -17.23 3.32 14.36
N VAL A 344 -16.13 2.80 14.90
CA VAL A 344 -16.15 1.71 15.90
C VAL A 344 -16.75 2.17 17.23
N ASP A 345 -16.37 3.35 17.72
CA ASP A 345 -16.96 3.94 18.93
C ASP A 345 -18.46 4.21 18.75
N HIS A 346 -18.88 4.75 17.59
CA HIS A 346 -20.29 5.02 17.31
C HIS A 346 -21.11 3.73 17.18
N SER A 347 -20.57 2.69 16.53
CA SER A 347 -21.24 1.39 16.41
C SER A 347 -21.32 0.65 17.75
N SER A 348 -20.29 0.73 18.60
CA SER A 348 -20.32 0.15 19.96
C SER A 348 -21.26 0.89 20.92
N ILE A 349 -21.46 2.20 20.75
CA ILE A 349 -22.48 2.96 21.48
C ILE A 349 -23.89 2.60 21.00
N GLN A 350 -24.09 2.36 19.69
CA GLN A 350 -25.38 1.94 19.14
C GLN A 350 -25.76 0.50 19.54
N THR A 351 -24.81 -0.43 19.66
CA THR A 351 -25.09 -1.78 20.15
C THR A 351 -25.43 -1.80 21.65
N ASN A 352 -24.83 -0.93 22.46
CA ASN A 352 -25.15 -0.79 23.88
C ASN A 352 -26.49 -0.09 24.15
N SER A 353 -27.05 0.64 23.18
CA SER A 353 -28.37 1.30 23.32
C SER A 353 -29.55 0.45 22.85
N THR A 354 -29.32 -0.82 22.47
CA THR A 354 -30.39 -1.75 22.06
C THR A 354 -30.71 -2.83 23.14
N LEU A 355 -30.16 -2.71 24.35
CA LEU A 355 -30.45 -3.60 25.49
C LEU A 355 -30.82 -2.79 26.74
N SER A 356 -32.00 -2.18 26.72
CA SER A 356 -32.81 -1.89 27.93
C SER A 356 -34.16 -1.32 27.49
N GLY A 357 -34.99 -2.20 26.91
CA GLY A 357 -36.43 -2.01 26.90
C GLY A 357 -37.01 -2.52 28.22
N ASP A 358 -37.86 -1.68 28.81
CA ASP A 358 -38.90 -1.96 29.80
C ASP A 358 -38.53 -2.01 31.29
N TYR A 359 -38.72 -0.87 31.95
CA TYR A 359 -39.60 -0.82 33.13
C TYR A 359 -40.51 0.40 33.04
N SER A 360 -41.83 0.17 33.11
CA SER A 360 -42.88 1.19 33.00
C SER A 360 -43.12 1.96 34.31
N SER A 361 -43.55 3.22 34.14
CA SER A 361 -44.49 4.01 34.97
C SER A 361 -44.07 4.45 36.38
N GLU A 362 -43.92 5.77 36.60
CA GLU A 362 -45.01 6.63 37.10
C GLU A 362 -44.58 8.12 37.19
N MET A 363 -45.60 8.99 37.15
CA MET A 363 -45.56 10.46 37.12
C MET A 363 -44.98 11.08 38.41
N SER A 364 -44.33 12.24 38.30
CA SER A 364 -44.81 13.46 39.00
C SER A 364 -44.12 14.73 38.50
N TYR A 365 -44.97 15.71 38.18
CA TYR A 365 -44.65 17.13 38.05
C TYR A 365 -44.31 17.69 39.44
N SER A 366 -43.26 18.51 39.55
CA SER A 366 -43.28 19.64 40.48
C SER A 366 -42.34 20.75 40.02
N SER A 367 -42.95 21.83 39.57
CA SER A 367 -42.37 23.16 39.49
C SER A 367 -41.97 23.64 40.89
N SER A 368 -40.83 24.29 41.05
CA SER A 368 -40.57 25.26 42.12
C SER A 368 -39.35 26.12 41.77
N THR A 369 -39.66 27.37 41.41
CA THR A 369 -38.83 28.56 41.59
C THR A 369 -38.34 28.68 43.04
N TYR A 370 -37.10 29.13 43.21
CA TYR A 370 -36.76 30.36 43.94
C TYR A 370 -35.50 30.98 43.34
#